data_AF-A0A971VTE1-F1
#
_entry.id   AF-A0A971VTE1-F1
#
_cell.length_a   1.000
_cell.length_b   1.000
_cell.length_c   1.000
_cell.angle_alpha   90.00
_cell.angle_beta   90.00
_cell.angle_gamma   90.00
#
_symmetry.space_group_name_H-M   'P 1'
#
loop_
_entity.id
_entity.type
_entity.pdbx_description
1 polymer ?
#
loop_
_entity_poly.entity_id
_entity_poly.type
_entity_poly.pdbx_seq_one_letter_code
_entity_poly.pdbx_strand_id
1 'polypeptide(L)'
;MPPLNLLVKPASGSCNLRCDYCFYLDEMDNRETASYGFMRPDTAQMIIRRAMAYAEQAITFAFQGGEPTLMGACFYREWLRLVKKHNARRLPVHYALQTNGVAV
;
A
#
# COMPACT_ATOMS: atom_id res chain seq x y z
N MET A 1 -1.68 -6.71 -22.33
CA MET A 1 -1.49 -5.56 -21.41
C MET A 1 -0.19 -5.69 -20.63
N PRO A 2 0.47 -4.56 -20.30
CA PRO A 2 1.75 -4.54 -19.59
C PRO A 2 1.64 -4.99 -18.12
N PRO A 3 2.76 -5.23 -17.43
CA PRO A 3 2.77 -5.40 -15.98
C PRO A 3 2.17 -4.18 -15.27
N LEU A 4 1.42 -4.42 -14.19
CA LEU A 4 0.81 -3.37 -13.37
C LEU A 4 1.68 -3.10 -12.13
N ASN A 5 2.07 -1.84 -11.93
CA ASN A 5 2.81 -1.41 -10.75
C ASN A 5 1.97 -0.42 -9.93
N LEU A 6 1.75 -0.73 -8.66
CA LEU A 6 0.94 0.09 -7.76
C LEU A 6 1.79 0.54 -6.56
N LEU A 7 1.82 1.86 -6.33
CA LEU A 7 2.34 2.45 -5.11
C LEU A 7 1.18 2.72 -4.15
N VAL A 8 1.10 1.93 -3.08
CA VAL A 8 0.01 1.93 -2.10
C VAL A 8 0.47 2.66 -0.85
N LYS A 9 -0.35 3.61 -0.37
CA LYS A 9 -0.13 4.32 0.91
C LYS A 9 -1.09 3.84 1.98
N PRO A 10 -0.85 2.71 2.66
CA PRO A 10 -1.88 2.09 3.49
C PRO A 10 -2.11 2.83 4.81
N ALA A 11 -1.14 3.62 5.29
CA ALA A 11 -1.27 4.52 6.45
C ALA A 11 -1.40 6.00 6.04
N SER A 12 -1.75 6.27 4.77
CA SER A 12 -1.78 7.61 4.19
C SER A 12 -0.44 8.34 4.38
N GLY A 13 -0.40 9.49 5.03
CA GLY A 13 0.84 10.18 5.41
C GLY A 13 1.23 10.03 6.89
N SER A 14 0.50 9.20 7.65
CA SER A 14 0.78 8.98 9.08
C SER A 14 2.16 8.34 9.26
N CYS A 15 3.03 8.96 10.06
CA CYS A 15 4.38 8.47 10.36
C CYS A 15 4.67 8.61 11.86
N ASN A 16 5.43 7.68 12.44
CA ASN A 16 5.89 7.73 13.82
C ASN A 16 7.20 8.50 14.02
N LEU A 17 7.75 9.08 12.94
CA LEU A 17 8.90 9.98 12.96
C LEU A 17 8.50 11.37 12.46
N ARG A 18 9.34 12.37 12.76
CA ARG A 18 9.23 13.75 12.26
C ARG A 18 10.59 14.18 11.70
N CYS A 19 11.01 13.58 10.58
CA CYS A 19 12.27 13.96 9.96
C CYS A 19 12.19 15.41 9.43
N ASP A 20 13.20 16.22 9.73
CA ASP A 20 13.20 17.67 9.41
C ASP A 20 13.05 17.97 7.91
N TYR A 21 13.40 17.01 7.05
CA TYR A 21 13.35 17.11 5.59
C TYR A 21 12.14 16.39 4.96
N CYS A 22 11.21 15.88 5.76
CA CYS A 22 10.08 15.09 5.26
C CYS A 22 8.98 15.98 4.68
N PHE A 23 9.06 16.28 3.38
CA PHE A 23 8.03 17.04 2.67
C PHE A 23 6.65 16.36 2.63
N TYR A 24 6.54 15.06 2.96
CA TYR A 24 5.24 14.38 3.00
C TYR A 24 4.29 14.99 4.03
N LEU A 25 4.81 15.64 5.08
CA LEU A 25 3.99 16.35 6.06
C LEU A 25 3.41 17.64 5.46
N ASP A 26 4.25 18.46 4.83
CA ASP A 26 3.82 19.69 4.14
C ASP A 26 2.81 19.38 3.02
N GLU A 27 3.05 18.29 2.28
CA GLU A 27 2.15 17.80 1.25
C GLU A 27 0.80 17.33 1.80
N MET A 28 0.72 16.88 3.05
CA MET A 28 -0.57 16.58 3.67
C MET A 28 -1.35 17.86 3.92
N ASP A 29 -0.70 18.88 4.47
CA ASP A 29 -1.37 20.15 4.81
C ASP A 29 -1.89 20.91 3.58
N ASN A 30 -1.30 20.66 2.40
CA ASN A 30 -1.71 21.26 1.13
C ASN A 30 -2.78 20.45 0.35
N ARG A 31 -3.25 19.31 0.85
CA ARG A 31 -4.32 18.50 0.21
C ARG A 31 -5.69 18.87 0.74
N GLU A 32 -6.72 18.72 -0.11
CA GLU A 32 -8.12 18.81 0.33
C GLU A 32 -8.45 17.84 1.48
N THR A 33 -7.81 16.66 1.49
CA THR A 33 -7.82 15.74 2.62
C THR A 33 -6.39 15.45 3.03
N ALA A 34 -5.98 16.00 4.18
CA ALA A 34 -4.62 15.88 4.67
C ALA A 34 -4.20 14.43 4.94
N SER A 35 -5.08 13.64 5.56
CA SER A 35 -4.86 12.21 5.78
C SER A 35 -6.15 11.44 5.57
N TYR A 36 -6.07 10.32 4.85
CA TYR A 36 -7.15 9.34 4.77
C TYR A 36 -7.10 8.32 5.93
N GLY A 37 -6.17 8.50 6.87
CA GLY A 37 -5.94 7.57 7.98
C GLY A 37 -5.47 6.19 7.49
N PHE A 38 -5.81 5.16 8.26
CA PHE A 38 -5.52 3.78 7.91
C PHE A 38 -6.50 3.25 6.85
N MET A 39 -5.94 2.54 5.87
CA MET A 39 -6.72 1.94 4.78
C MET A 39 -7.75 0.95 5.32
N ARG A 40 -9.01 1.17 4.97
CA ARG A 40 -10.11 0.25 5.33
C ARG A 40 -9.96 -1.10 4.61
N PRO A 41 -10.38 -2.22 5.23
CA PRO A 41 -10.34 -3.55 4.61
C PRO A 41 -11.01 -3.62 3.23
N ASP A 42 -12.17 -2.98 3.07
CA ASP A 42 -12.91 -2.98 1.80
C ASP A 42 -12.14 -2.26 0.68
N THR A 43 -11.40 -1.20 1.03
CA THR A 43 -10.54 -0.48 0.08
C THR A 43 -9.38 -1.37 -0.36
N ALA A 44 -8.71 -2.05 0.56
CA ALA A 44 -7.66 -3.01 0.24
C ALA A 44 -8.17 -4.13 -0.67
N GLN A 45 -9.34 -4.70 -0.35
CA GLN A 45 -9.97 -5.73 -1.17
C GLN A 45 -10.31 -5.21 -2.57
N MET A 46 -10.84 -3.98 -2.69
CA MET A 46 -11.16 -3.38 -3.98
C MET A 46 -9.91 -3.15 -4.84
N ILE A 47 -8.83 -2.64 -4.25
CA ILE A 47 -7.54 -2.46 -4.94
C ILE A 47 -7.05 -3.79 -5.50
N ILE A 48 -7.01 -4.84 -4.67
CA ILE A 48 -6.55 -6.17 -5.07
C ILE A 48 -7.41 -6.74 -6.19
N ARG A 49 -8.76 -6.68 -6.05
CA ARG A 49 -9.68 -7.20 -7.08
C ARG A 49 -9.50 -6.50 -8.41
N ARG A 50 -9.38 -5.17 -8.42
CA ARG A 50 -9.19 -4.38 -9.64
C ARG A 50 -7.82 -4.63 -10.26
N ALA A 51 -6.76 -4.72 -9.44
CA ALA A 51 -5.41 -5.02 -9.91
C ALA A 51 -5.36 -6.39 -10.61
N MET A 52 -5.97 -7.42 -10.01
CA MET A 52 -6.04 -8.78 -10.58
C MET A 52 -6.87 -8.86 -11.84
N ALA A 53 -7.94 -8.06 -11.96
CA ALA A 53 -8.76 -8.00 -13.16
C ALA A 53 -8.06 -7.28 -14.31
N TYR A 54 -7.26 -6.25 -14.01
CA TYR A 54 -6.59 -5.42 -15.00
C TYR A 54 -5.28 -6.01 -15.52
N ALA A 55 -4.45 -6.58 -14.64
CA ALA A 55 -3.13 -7.03 -15.04
C ALA A 55 -3.18 -8.30 -15.90
N GLU A 56 -2.28 -8.39 -16.89
CA GLU A 56 -2.15 -9.57 -17.75
C GLU A 56 -0.82 -10.32 -17.62
N GLN A 57 0.25 -9.64 -17.20
CA GLN A 57 1.59 -10.21 -17.10
C GLN A 57 2.02 -10.42 -15.66
N ALA A 58 2.23 -9.33 -14.91
CA ALA A 58 2.66 -9.37 -13.51
C ALA A 58 2.06 -8.19 -12.74
N ILE A 59 2.06 -8.28 -11.41
CA ILE A 59 1.62 -7.20 -10.52
C ILE A 59 2.71 -6.92 -9.49
N THR A 60 3.05 -5.65 -9.29
CA THR A 60 3.88 -5.19 -8.18
C THR A 60 3.06 -4.34 -7.23
N PHE A 61 3.00 -4.74 -5.96
CA PHE A 61 2.47 -3.90 -4.88
C PHE A 61 3.64 -3.33 -4.08
N ALA A 62 3.94 -2.05 -4.28
CA ALA A 62 4.89 -1.30 -3.47
C ALA A 62 4.14 -0.54 -2.38
N PHE A 63 4.49 -0.75 -1.12
CA PHE A 63 3.91 -0.06 0.02
C PHE A 63 4.83 1.07 0.48
N GLN A 64 4.26 2.26 0.62
CA GLN A 64 4.96 3.50 0.97
C GLN A 64 4.03 4.41 1.78
N GLY A 65 4.41 5.67 1.97
CA GLY A 65 3.57 6.72 2.51
C GLY A 65 3.52 6.73 4.02
N GLY A 66 3.76 7.92 4.58
CA GLY A 66 4.02 8.04 6.01
C GLY A 66 5.02 6.95 6.42
N GLU A 67 4.62 6.13 7.39
CA GLU A 67 5.27 4.85 7.69
C GLU A 67 4.27 3.69 7.49
N PRO A 68 4.45 2.82 6.47
CA PRO A 68 3.49 1.77 6.16
C PRO A 68 3.43 0.65 7.22
N THR A 69 4.48 0.43 8.03
CA THR A 69 4.44 -0.58 9.10
C THR A 69 3.44 -0.27 10.21
N LEU A 70 2.95 0.98 10.31
CA LEU A 70 1.90 1.38 11.26
C LEU A 70 0.57 0.62 11.06
N MET A 71 0.34 0.01 9.89
CA MET A 71 -0.81 -0.86 9.66
C MET A 71 -0.76 -2.17 10.44
N GLY A 72 0.43 -2.57 10.89
CA GLY A 72 0.67 -3.84 11.58
C GLY A 72 0.64 -5.07 10.67
N ALA A 73 1.25 -6.16 11.16
CA ALA A 73 1.39 -7.40 10.40
C ALA A 73 0.06 -8.06 10.00
N CYS A 74 -1.01 -7.88 10.79
CA CYS A 74 -2.33 -8.45 10.49
C CYS A 74 -2.89 -7.93 9.16
N PHE A 75 -2.72 -6.63 8.86
CA PHE A 75 -3.12 -6.05 7.58
C PHE A 75 -2.41 -6.72 6.40
N TYR A 76 -1.09 -6.88 6.48
CA TYR A 76 -0.30 -7.48 5.40
C TYR A 76 -0.59 -8.96 5.22
N ARG A 77 -0.80 -9.72 6.31
CA ARG A 77 -1.24 -11.12 6.24
C ARG A 77 -2.58 -11.24 5.51
N GLU A 78 -3.52 -10.35 5.80
CA GLU A 78 -4.81 -10.33 5.13
C GLU A 78 -4.68 -9.92 3.65
N TRP A 79 -3.82 -8.94 3.33
CA TRP A 79 -3.51 -8.55 1.96
C TRP A 79 -3.00 -9.74 1.14
N LEU A 80 -2.02 -10.48 1.67
CA LEU A 80 -1.47 -11.67 1.02
C LEU A 80 -2.54 -12.75 0.81
N ARG A 81 -3.41 -12.97 1.81
CA ARG A 81 -4.53 -13.91 1.72
C ARG A 81 -5.50 -13.53 0.59
N LEU A 82 -5.87 -12.25 0.51
CA LEU A 82 -6.76 -11.72 -0.53
C LEU A 82 -6.13 -11.80 -1.92
N VAL A 83 -4.85 -11.45 -2.07
CA VAL A 83 -4.12 -11.63 -3.33
C VAL A 83 -4.15 -13.09 -3.76
N LYS A 84 -3.80 -14.02 -2.87
CA LYS A 84 -3.84 -15.47 -3.17
C LYS A 84 -5.25 -15.93 -3.56
N LYS A 85 -6.29 -15.43 -2.88
CA LYS A 85 -7.70 -15.74 -3.18
C LYS A 85 -8.12 -15.25 -4.58
N HIS A 86 -7.66 -14.08 -4.99
CA HIS A 86 -8.13 -13.43 -6.24
C HIS A 86 -7.21 -13.65 -7.44
N ASN A 87 -5.99 -14.16 -7.27
CA ASN A 87 -5.06 -14.44 -8.36
C ASN A 87 -5.39 -15.77 -9.09
N ALA A 88 -6.54 -15.83 -9.74
CA ALA A 88 -6.99 -17.01 -10.49
C ALA A 88 -6.06 -17.35 -11.67
N ARG A 89 -5.42 -16.34 -12.26
CA ARG A 89 -4.50 -16.47 -13.41
C ARG A 89 -3.07 -16.84 -13.01
N ARG A 90 -2.78 -16.95 -11.71
CA ARG A 90 -1.43 -17.25 -11.17
C ARG A 90 -0.35 -16.32 -11.73
N LEU A 91 -0.68 -15.05 -11.90
CA LEU A 91 0.29 -14.04 -12.33
C LEU A 91 1.41 -13.94 -11.29
N PRO A 92 2.67 -13.70 -11.69
CA PRO A 92 3.72 -13.29 -10.78
C PRO A 92 3.30 -12.04 -10.00
N VAL A 93 3.44 -12.10 -8.68
CA VAL A 93 3.18 -10.97 -7.79
C VAL A 93 4.44 -10.63 -7.02
N HIS A 94 4.87 -9.38 -7.13
CA HIS A 94 6.01 -8.83 -6.42
C HIS A 94 5.54 -7.87 -5.34
N TYR A 95 6.28 -7.82 -4.24
CA TYR A 95 6.02 -6.94 -3.12
C TYR A 95 7.27 -6.11 -2.83
N ALA A 96 7.08 -4.84 -2.55
CA ALA A 96 8.11 -3.95 -2.05
C ALA A 96 7.56 -3.17 -0.85
N LEU A 97 8.39 -2.90 0.14
CA LEU A 97 8.03 -2.11 1.32
C LEU A 97 9.12 -1.07 1.54
N GLN A 98 8.76 0.21 1.51
CA GLN A 98 9.62 1.29 1.94
C GLN A 98 9.26 1.63 3.38
N THR A 99 10.20 1.41 4.31
CA THR A 99 9.98 1.63 5.75
C THR A 99 11.15 2.40 6.35
N ASN A 100 10.88 3.16 7.40
CA ASN A 100 11.88 3.78 8.27
C ASN A 100 12.55 2.76 9.22
N GLY A 101 12.03 1.53 9.33
CA GLY A 101 12.62 0.43 10.08
C GLY A 101 12.46 0.48 11.60
N VAL A 102 11.81 1.49 12.17
CA VAL A 102 11.78 1.68 13.63
C VAL A 102 10.63 0.93 14.34
N ALA A 103 9.68 0.38 13.57
CA ALA A 103 8.49 -0.32 14.05
C ALA A 103 8.35 -1.73 13.46
N VAL A 104 9.48 -2.34 13.07
CA VAL A 104 9.58 -3.70 12.49
C VAL A 104 9.73 -4.74 13.58
#